data_AF-A0A970RFJ6-F1
#
_entry.id   AF-A0A970RFJ6-F1
#
_cell.length_a   1.000
_cell.length_b   1.000
_cell.length_c   1.000
_cell.angle_alpha   90.00
_cell.angle_beta   90.00
_cell.angle_gamma   90.00
#
_symmetry.space_group_name_H-M   'P 1'
#
loop_
_entity.id
_entity.type
_entity.pdbx_description
1 polymer ?
#
loop_
_entity_poly.entity_id
_entity_poly.type
_entity_poly.pdbx_seq_one_letter_code
_entity_poly.pdbx_strand_id
1 'polypeptide(L)'
;KIRLFGVITTMLDERTLSQRDWFTQIQTAFEDIHLGIFHRATLIAEATDAGKLVVDVDRKGRPYQELLRICQEICRRLDIKFDRGGVREK
;
A
#
# COMPACT_ATOMS: atom_id res chain seq x y z
N LYS A 1 -17.15 5.19 -10.69
CA LYS A 1 -17.26 5.77 -9.32
C LYS A 1 -16.45 4.88 -8.38
N ILE A 2 -15.23 5.24 -8.00
CA ILE A 2 -14.43 4.43 -7.07
C ILE A 2 -15.08 4.51 -5.69
N ARG A 3 -15.60 3.38 -5.20
CA ARG A 3 -15.99 3.23 -3.80
C ARG A 3 -14.70 2.86 -3.06
N LEU A 4 -14.05 3.84 -2.45
CA LEU A 4 -12.85 3.60 -1.64
C LEU A 4 -13.29 2.82 -0.39
N PHE A 5 -13.17 1.50 -0.41
CA PHE A 5 -13.30 0.66 0.78
C PHE A 5 -11.88 0.44 1.32
N GLY A 6 -11.53 1.18 2.38
CA GLY A 6 -10.29 0.94 3.11
C GLY A 6 -10.45 -0.26 4.03
N VAL A 7 -9.41 -1.08 4.14
CA VAL A 7 -9.25 -2.00 5.27
C VAL A 7 -7.82 -1.86 5.81
N ILE A 8 -7.75 -1.52 7.09
CA ILE A 8 -6.55 -1.60 7.92
C ILE A 8 -6.53 -3.02 8.46
N THR A 9 -5.53 -3.82 8.11
CA THR A 9 -5.28 -5.09 8.81
C THR A 9 -4.12 -4.86 9.77
N THR A 10 -4.44 -4.43 10.98
CA THR A 10 -3.53 -4.59 12.12
C THR A 10 -3.28 -6.07 12.34
N MET A 11 -2.06 -6.43 12.75
CA MET A 11 -1.58 -7.78 13.09
C MET A 11 -2.35 -8.41 14.28
N LEU A 12 -3.67 -8.59 14.18
CA LEU A 12 -4.51 -9.00 15.30
C LEU A 12 -5.00 -10.46 15.25
N ASP A 13 -4.65 -11.24 14.22
CA ASP A 13 -5.02 -12.67 14.19
C ASP A 13 -3.93 -13.62 13.67
N GLU A 14 -2.64 -13.21 13.75
CA GLU A 14 -1.49 -14.06 13.42
C GLU A 14 -1.37 -15.31 14.31
N ARG A 15 -2.17 -15.42 15.38
CA ARG A 15 -2.07 -16.53 16.34
C ARG A 15 -2.81 -17.80 15.92
N THR A 16 -3.65 -17.75 14.89
CA THR A 16 -4.59 -18.85 14.60
C THR A 16 -4.45 -19.44 13.20
N LEU A 17 -4.00 -18.66 12.22
CA LEU A 17 -3.81 -19.09 10.83
C LEU A 17 -2.35 -18.92 10.40
N SER A 18 -1.87 -19.83 9.55
CA SER A 18 -0.56 -19.63 8.93
C SER A 18 -0.58 -18.36 8.07
N GLN A 19 0.55 -17.64 8.00
CA GLN A 19 0.66 -16.39 7.21
C GLN A 19 0.18 -16.58 5.76
N ARG A 20 0.40 -17.76 5.19
CA ARG A 20 -0.03 -18.13 3.84
C ARG A 20 -1.56 -18.24 3.72
N ASP A 21 -2.20 -18.87 4.69
CA ASP A 21 -3.65 -19.08 4.67
C ASP A 21 -4.39 -17.76 4.88
N TRP A 22 -3.87 -16.92 5.79
CA TRP A 22 -4.37 -15.58 5.99
C TRP A 22 -4.28 -14.73 4.72
N PHE A 23 -3.12 -14.77 4.04
CA PHE A 23 -2.92 -14.02 2.80
C PHE A 23 -3.86 -14.50 1.69
N THR A 24 -4.03 -15.82 1.58
CA THR A 24 -4.97 -16.42 0.62
C THR A 24 -6.41 -15.98 0.92
N GLN A 25 -6.82 -15.99 2.19
CA GLN A 25 -8.15 -15.56 2.60
C GLN A 25 -8.42 -14.09 2.26
N ILE A 26 -7.45 -13.20 2.49
CA ILE A 26 -7.59 -11.78 2.12
C ILE A 26 -7.71 -11.62 0.60
N GLN A 27 -6.87 -12.33 -0.17
CA GLN A 27 -6.97 -12.26 -1.63
C GLN A 27 -8.32 -12.74 -2.13
N THR A 28 -8.86 -13.84 -1.58
CA THR A 28 -10.18 -14.36 -1.95
C THR A 28 -11.32 -13.44 -1.49
N ALA A 29 -11.29 -12.94 -0.26
CA ALA A 29 -12.36 -12.11 0.29
C ALA A 29 -12.48 -10.75 -0.40
N PHE A 30 -11.35 -10.25 -0.91
CA PHE A 30 -11.24 -8.91 -1.49
C PHE A 30 -10.79 -8.97 -2.96
N GLU A 31 -10.98 -10.07 -3.69
CA GLU A 31 -10.40 -10.34 -5.02
C GLU A 31 -10.45 -9.13 -5.97
N ASP A 32 -11.63 -8.55 -6.16
CA ASP A 32 -11.84 -7.42 -7.08
C ASP A 32 -11.43 -6.06 -6.50
N ILE A 33 -11.26 -5.95 -5.18
CA ILE A 33 -11.11 -4.69 -4.44
C ILE A 33 -9.78 -4.56 -3.68
N HIS A 34 -9.02 -5.64 -3.57
CA HIS A 34 -7.73 -5.69 -2.91
C HIS A 34 -6.67 -5.03 -3.80
N LEU A 35 -6.06 -3.97 -3.28
CA LEU A 35 -5.02 -3.23 -3.99
C LEU A 35 -3.61 -3.68 -3.61
N GLY A 36 -3.42 -4.24 -2.41
CA GLY A 36 -2.13 -4.72 -1.92
C GLY A 36 -1.99 -4.64 -0.40
N ILE A 37 -0.79 -5.00 0.09
CA ILE A 37 -0.42 -5.00 1.51
C ILE A 37 0.80 -4.13 1.73
N PHE A 38 0.80 -3.37 2.84
CA PHE A 38 1.96 -2.63 3.34
C PHE A 38 2.68 -3.38 4.45
N HIS A 39 3.87 -3.87 4.17
CA HIS A 39 4.76 -4.37 5.21
C HIS A 39 5.41 -3.16 5.90
N ARG A 40 5.36 -3.12 7.23
CA ARG A 40 5.84 -1.99 8.05
C ARG A 40 5.14 -0.67 7.72
N ALA A 41 3.81 -0.67 7.76
CA ALA A 41 3.02 0.56 7.68
C ALA A 41 3.44 1.64 8.71
N THR A 42 4.09 1.23 9.82
CA THR A 42 4.69 2.15 10.79
C THR A 42 5.70 3.11 10.17
N LEU A 43 6.51 2.68 9.21
CA LEU A 43 7.48 3.56 8.54
C LEU A 43 6.76 4.68 7.74
N ILE A 44 5.60 4.34 7.16
CA ILE A 44 4.77 5.30 6.43
C ILE A 44 4.18 6.33 7.40
N ALA A 45 3.68 5.85 8.54
CA ALA A 45 3.17 6.72 9.61
C ALA A 45 4.26 7.64 10.17
N GLU A 46 5.43 7.09 10.53
CA GLU A 46 6.58 7.85 11.03
C GLU A 46 7.06 8.92 10.03
N ALA A 47 7.14 8.58 8.74
CA ALA A 47 7.48 9.55 7.70
C ALA A 47 6.44 10.68 7.62
N THR A 48 5.14 10.32 7.67
CA THR A 48 4.03 11.28 7.62
C THR A 48 4.03 12.22 8.83
N ASP A 49 4.21 11.69 10.03
CA ASP A 49 4.28 12.47 11.28
C ASP A 49 5.48 13.43 11.27
N ALA A 50 6.58 13.03 10.63
CA ALA A 50 7.76 13.87 10.42
C ALA A 50 7.60 14.88 9.26
N GLY A 51 6.45 14.93 8.58
CA GLY A 51 6.21 15.79 7.42
C GLY A 51 7.06 15.42 6.19
N LYS A 52 7.50 14.16 6.10
CA LYS A 52 8.34 13.62 5.02
C LYS A 52 7.56 12.65 4.14
N LEU A 53 7.99 12.49 2.89
CA LEU A 53 7.47 11.42 2.05
C LEU A 53 8.22 10.12 2.36
N VAL A 54 7.54 8.98 2.22
CA VAL A 54 8.17 7.65 2.38
C VAL A 54 9.35 7.47 1.41
N VAL A 55 9.28 8.07 0.22
CA VAL A 55 10.37 8.05 -0.76
C VAL A 55 11.63 8.78 -0.28
N ASP A 56 11.48 9.78 0.58
CA ASP A 56 12.61 10.54 1.13
C ASP A 56 13.30 9.77 2.26
N VAL A 57 12.54 8.92 2.96
CA VAL A 57 13.04 8.08 4.06
C VAL A 57 13.64 6.78 3.55
N ASP A 58 12.95 6.11 2.62
CA ASP A 58 13.37 4.78 2.13
C ASP A 58 12.90 4.50 0.69
N ARG A 59 13.55 5.14 -0.29
CA ARG A 59 13.25 4.99 -1.72
C ARG A 59 13.42 3.56 -2.28
N LYS A 60 14.29 2.75 -1.67
CA LYS A 60 14.58 1.38 -2.15
C LYS A 60 13.90 0.31 -1.30
N GLY A 61 13.33 0.71 -0.17
CA GLY A 61 12.66 -0.17 0.76
C GLY A 61 11.39 -0.78 0.24
N ARG A 62 11.10 -1.96 0.77
CA ARG A 62 9.84 -2.67 0.56
C ARG A 62 8.60 -1.79 0.80
N PRO A 63 8.51 -0.97 1.87
CA PRO A 63 7.30 -0.17 2.12
C PRO A 63 7.01 0.84 1.00
N TYR A 64 8.04 1.54 0.52
CA TYR A 64 7.90 2.46 -0.61
C TYR A 64 7.52 1.73 -1.90
N GLN A 65 8.16 0.60 -2.21
CA GLN A 65 7.85 -0.16 -3.41
C GLN A 65 6.41 -0.71 -3.41
N GLU A 66 5.92 -1.13 -2.25
CA GLU A 66 4.53 -1.58 -2.08
C GLU A 66 3.54 -0.41 -2.23
N LEU A 67 3.86 0.76 -1.65
CA LEU A 67 3.08 2.00 -1.83
C LEU A 67 3.01 2.43 -3.28
N LEU A 68 4.14 2.42 -3.96
CA LEU A 68 4.21 2.75 -5.38
C LEU A 68 3.34 1.82 -6.24
N ARG A 69 3.37 0.50 -5.97
CA ARG A 69 2.54 -0.48 -6.70
C ARG A 69 1.04 -0.24 -6.48
N ILE A 70 0.63 0.02 -5.25
CA ILE A 70 -0.78 0.33 -4.94
C ILE A 70 -1.22 1.62 -5.63
N CYS A 71 -0.40 2.67 -5.59
CA CYS A 71 -0.70 3.92 -6.30
C CYS A 71 -0.82 3.70 -7.82
N GLN A 72 0.06 2.90 -8.41
CA GLN A 72 0.00 2.55 -9.83
C GLN A 72 -1.29 1.79 -10.19
N GLU A 73 -1.69 0.83 -9.35
CA GLU A 73 -2.92 0.07 -9.57
C GLU A 73 -4.17 0.96 -9.45
N ILE A 74 -4.20 1.90 -8.50
CA ILE A 74 -5.27 2.89 -8.38
C ILE A 74 -5.34 3.76 -9.65
N CYS A 75 -4.21 4.28 -10.11
CA CYS A 75 -4.16 5.10 -11.31
C CYS A 75 -4.61 4.32 -12.55
N ARG A 76 -4.20 3.06 -12.68
CA ARG A 76 -4.64 2.16 -13.75
C ARG A 76 -6.16 1.96 -13.74
N ARG A 77 -6.77 1.73 -12.57
CA ARG A 77 -8.23 1.57 -12.42
C ARG A 77 -9.01 2.87 -12.68
N LEU A 78 -8.36 4.01 -12.53
CA LEU A 78 -8.92 5.34 -12.81
C LEU A 78 -8.67 5.83 -14.24
N ASP A 79 -7.93 5.07 -15.06
CA ASP A 79 -7.45 5.51 -16.38
C ASP A 79 -6.60 6.80 -16.30
N ILE A 80 -5.83 6.95 -15.22
CA ILE A 80 -4.90 8.05 -15.01
C ILE A 80 -3.48 7.58 -15.35
N LYS A 81 -2.76 8.36 -16.17
CA LYS A 81 -1.35 8.13 -16.44
C LYS A 81 -0.51 8.48 -15.21
N PHE A 82 0.18 7.48 -14.65
CA PHE A 82 1.12 7.66 -13.54
C PHE A 82 2.54 7.81 -14.09
N ASP A 83 2.97 9.05 -14.32
CA ASP A 83 4.37 9.31 -14.63
C ASP A 83 5.22 9.15 -13.37
N ARG A 84 6.31 8.36 -13.45
CA ARG A 84 7.34 8.24 -12.40
C ARG A 84 8.13 9.55 -12.19
N GLY A 85 7.54 10.69 -12.53
CA GLY A 85 8.08 12.01 -12.30
C GLY A 85 7.86 12.35 -10.83
N GLY A 86 8.80 11.91 -9.99
CA GLY A 86 9.00 12.52 -8.68
C GLY A 86 8.91 14.03 -8.83
N VAL A 87 8.19 14.67 -7.91
CA VAL A 87 7.99 16.11 -7.81
C VAL A 87 9.27 16.81 -8.27
N ARG A 88 9.27 17.31 -9.51
CA ARG A 88 10.31 18.23 -9.95
C ARG A 88 9.85 19.57 -9.42
N GLU A 89 10.45 19.99 -8.32
CA GLU A 89 10.42 21.39 -7.91
C GLU A 89 10.83 22.23 -9.13
N LYS A 90 9.98 23.19 -9.48
CA LYS A 90 10.32 24.26 -10.41
C LYS A 90 11.13 25.31 -9.69
#